data_AF-A0A1Y1ZV54-F1
#
_entry.id   AF-A0A1Y1ZV54-F1
#
_cell.length_a   1.000
_cell.length_b   1.000
_cell.length_c   1.000
_cell.angle_alpha   90.00
_cell.angle_beta   90.00
_cell.angle_gamma   90.00
#
_symmetry.space_group_name_H-M   'P 1'
#
loop_
_entity.id
_entity.type
_entity.pdbx_description
1 polymer ?
#
loop_
_entity_poly.entity_id
_entity_poly.type
_entity_poly.pdbx_seq_one_letter_code
_entity_poly.pdbx_strand_id
1 'polypeptide(L)'
;MSNEPYNIQLIAKGNILFSNFWNTLEFENYTTSVLPGKKKGINGSVIGGYNIGINKKIKDERKIAAIKVLEYLISEEVQKNIIIKKLHLNSALSKLYDDDEVCSLTNCEIIKEIQAMSRPSNTLKNYDIYSSKAIHIFFDFITGKKTPEEALTKIDDITKIYFLSVNTRVGFIIFCILILTTVMILSSIFLILIPKFKEYFIFFSTDLWIIYSLGSVFIIIGNFLYFGELSGTKCSMINTFLIIGIEIIYITLIYKLILNFPKTNKFSKWMSNHKIIFFILFIAVDVIISLISIFGKGFTTKDIVFDFSQNFRVCRFNNTLGILIYIYQRIINCVLFLGITFLFFLEWNIEESLQDIRNFTFTMIINGISQILFILFDFLIINNYILHYTLHISINLLFVFMNQIYIFIIRIIILMTWSVPEDEKIINQLIINKQFANITASNYNVIIKASNTISNSETESSSISKQSSENSKKYLSKILNYHYATNQS
;
A
#
# COMPACT_ATOMS: atom_id res chain seq x y z
N MET A 1 0.90 -34.72 -17.08
CA MET A 1 1.30 -35.78 -18.02
C MET A 1 0.40 -36.97 -17.76
N SER A 2 -0.11 -37.61 -18.80
CA SER A 2 -0.80 -38.88 -18.68
C SER A 2 0.11 -39.89 -17.98
N ASN A 3 -0.47 -40.76 -17.17
CA ASN A 3 0.25 -41.87 -16.59
C ASN A 3 0.62 -42.83 -17.74
N GLU A 4 1.86 -42.76 -18.20
CA GLU A 4 2.35 -43.53 -19.35
C GLU A 4 2.13 -45.05 -19.20
N PRO A 5 2.44 -45.67 -18.04
CA PRO A 5 2.05 -47.05 -17.77
C PRO A 5 0.56 -47.35 -17.98
N TYR A 6 -0.32 -46.44 -17.53
CA TYR A 6 -1.76 -46.59 -17.71
C TYR A 6 -2.17 -46.47 -19.19
N ASN A 7 -1.61 -45.50 -19.92
CA ASN A 7 -1.84 -45.34 -21.36
C ASN A 7 -1.42 -46.59 -22.13
N ILE A 8 -0.22 -47.11 -21.86
CA ILE A 8 0.30 -48.34 -22.48
C ILE A 8 -0.66 -49.51 -22.21
N GLN A 9 -1.17 -49.65 -20.99
CA GLN A 9 -2.14 -50.69 -20.65
C GLN A 9 -3.45 -50.55 -21.44
N LEU A 10 -3.94 -49.33 -21.68
CA LEU A 10 -5.14 -49.10 -22.47
C LEU A 10 -4.94 -49.40 -23.96
N ILE A 11 -3.77 -49.05 -24.52
CA ILE A 11 -3.40 -49.38 -25.90
C ILE A 11 -3.35 -50.89 -26.08
N ALA A 12 -2.65 -51.60 -25.19
CA ALA A 12 -2.52 -53.05 -25.23
C ALA A 12 -3.89 -53.77 -25.14
N LYS A 13 -4.87 -53.17 -24.46
CA LYS A 13 -6.25 -53.68 -24.36
C LYS A 13 -7.14 -53.31 -25.56
N GLY A 14 -6.70 -52.43 -26.46
CA GLY A 14 -7.55 -51.91 -27.54
C GLY A 14 -8.63 -50.94 -27.07
N ASN A 15 -8.52 -50.37 -25.86
CA ASN A 15 -9.57 -49.58 -25.19
C ASN A 15 -9.36 -48.06 -25.32
N ILE A 16 -8.50 -47.61 -26.22
CA ILE A 16 -8.18 -46.19 -26.39
C ILE A 16 -8.15 -45.84 -27.87
N LEU A 17 -8.73 -44.70 -28.22
CA LEU A 17 -8.76 -44.22 -29.61
C LEU A 17 -7.48 -43.44 -29.96
N PHE A 18 -6.98 -42.64 -29.02
CA PHE A 18 -5.78 -41.82 -29.19
C PHE A 18 -4.92 -41.88 -27.93
N SER A 19 -3.62 -42.11 -28.10
CA SER A 19 -2.66 -42.09 -27.00
C SER A 19 -1.40 -41.34 -27.41
N ASN A 20 -0.71 -40.79 -26.42
CA ASN A 20 0.59 -40.15 -26.58
C ASN A 20 1.52 -40.67 -25.48
N PHE A 21 2.70 -41.14 -25.89
CA PHE A 21 3.75 -41.70 -25.05
C PHE A 21 5.07 -41.69 -25.85
N TRP A 22 6.20 -42.00 -25.21
CA TRP A 22 7.50 -41.98 -25.89
C TRP A 22 7.60 -43.12 -26.93
N ASN A 23 8.43 -42.99 -27.96
CA ASN A 23 8.52 -43.95 -29.08
C ASN A 23 9.15 -45.32 -28.71
N THR A 24 9.03 -45.75 -27.46
CA THR A 24 9.69 -46.96 -26.95
C THR A 24 8.99 -48.26 -27.33
N LEU A 25 7.76 -48.20 -27.85
CA LEU A 25 6.93 -49.38 -28.12
C LEU A 25 6.15 -49.23 -29.43
N GLU A 26 6.05 -50.31 -30.18
CA GLU A 26 5.21 -50.45 -31.38
C GLU A 26 4.02 -51.36 -31.07
N PHE A 27 2.86 -51.05 -31.66
CA PHE A 27 1.62 -51.81 -31.49
C PHE A 27 1.00 -52.08 -32.85
N GLU A 28 0.82 -53.35 -33.22
CA GLU A 28 0.35 -53.77 -34.56
C GLU A 28 -1.01 -53.17 -34.94
N ASN A 29 -1.89 -52.94 -33.96
CA ASN A 29 -3.25 -52.44 -34.18
C ASN A 29 -3.36 -50.91 -34.17
N TYR A 30 -2.24 -50.19 -34.08
CA TYR A 30 -2.23 -48.73 -34.02
C TYR A 30 -1.26 -48.15 -35.05
N THR A 31 -1.67 -47.04 -35.65
CA THR A 31 -0.83 -46.24 -36.52
C THR A 31 -0.33 -45.00 -35.80
N THR A 32 0.94 -44.67 -35.98
CA THR A 32 1.51 -43.42 -35.47
C THR A 32 1.09 -42.25 -36.36
N SER A 33 0.84 -41.09 -35.77
CA SER A 33 0.60 -39.84 -36.51
C SER A 33 1.24 -38.66 -35.79
N VAL A 34 1.43 -37.55 -36.50
CA VAL A 34 1.78 -36.28 -35.84
C VAL A 34 0.61 -35.80 -34.95
N LEU A 35 0.93 -35.12 -33.85
CA LEU A 35 -0.09 -34.56 -32.95
C LEU A 35 -0.88 -33.47 -33.69
N PRO A 36 -2.22 -33.41 -33.57
CA PRO A 36 -2.99 -32.34 -34.18
C PRO A 36 -2.63 -30.98 -33.53
N GLY A 37 -2.46 -29.94 -34.35
CA GLY A 37 -2.24 -28.57 -33.90
C GLY A 37 -3.45 -27.67 -34.08
N LYS A 38 -3.32 -26.41 -33.65
CA LYS A 38 -4.41 -25.42 -33.65
C LYS A 38 -4.88 -25.01 -35.06
N LYS A 39 -3.98 -25.06 -36.05
CA LYS A 39 -4.26 -24.63 -37.43
C LYS A 39 -3.97 -25.78 -38.40
N LYS A 40 -4.68 -25.81 -39.52
CA LYS A 40 -4.39 -26.77 -40.61
C LYS A 40 -2.92 -26.62 -41.05
N GLY A 41 -2.23 -27.75 -41.22
CA GLY A 41 -0.80 -27.78 -41.56
C GLY A 41 0.14 -27.48 -40.40
N ILE A 42 -0.38 -27.28 -39.18
CA ILE A 42 0.44 -27.14 -37.97
C ILE A 42 0.18 -28.35 -37.07
N ASN A 43 1.24 -29.03 -36.61
CA ASN A 43 1.12 -30.09 -35.62
C ASN A 43 1.40 -29.58 -34.20
N GLY A 44 0.94 -30.33 -33.20
CA GLY A 44 1.04 -30.04 -31.78
C GLY A 44 2.35 -30.51 -31.14
N SER A 45 3.38 -30.82 -31.93
CA SER A 45 4.64 -31.35 -31.43
C SER A 45 5.43 -30.27 -30.69
N VAL A 46 6.02 -30.65 -29.55
CA VAL A 46 6.69 -29.71 -28.65
C VAL A 46 8.10 -30.21 -28.37
N ILE A 47 9.07 -29.31 -28.43
CA ILE A 47 10.45 -29.60 -28.03
C ILE A 47 10.47 -29.84 -26.52
N GLY A 48 10.94 -31.02 -26.15
CA GLY A 48 11.25 -31.39 -24.78
C GLY A 48 12.58 -32.13 -24.72
N GLY A 49 13.15 -32.27 -23.53
CA GLY A 49 14.38 -33.01 -23.35
C GLY A 49 15.17 -32.58 -22.13
N TYR A 50 16.34 -33.17 -21.98
CA TYR A 50 17.30 -32.82 -20.94
C TYR A 50 18.31 -31.81 -21.46
N ASN A 51 18.65 -30.84 -20.63
CA ASN A 51 19.76 -29.94 -20.91
C ASN A 51 21.06 -30.62 -20.46
N ILE A 52 22.00 -30.79 -21.38
CA ILE A 52 23.35 -31.26 -21.07
C ILE A 52 24.25 -30.03 -20.96
N GLY A 53 24.88 -29.84 -19.79
CA GLY A 53 25.74 -28.69 -19.51
C GLY A 53 27.14 -29.12 -19.09
N ILE A 54 28.16 -28.43 -19.60
CA ILE A 54 29.54 -28.58 -19.15
C ILE A 54 29.82 -27.52 -18.09
N ASN A 55 30.29 -27.94 -16.91
CA ASN A 55 30.57 -27.02 -15.82
C ASN A 55 31.69 -26.02 -16.18
N LYS A 56 31.39 -24.72 -16.15
CA LYS A 56 32.35 -23.66 -16.49
C LYS A 56 33.59 -23.63 -15.59
N LYS A 57 33.50 -24.16 -14.35
CA LYS A 57 34.55 -24.10 -13.32
C LYS A 57 35.56 -25.26 -13.35
N ILE A 58 35.48 -26.20 -14.29
CA ILE A 58 36.46 -27.30 -14.40
C ILE A 58 37.68 -26.89 -15.26
N LYS A 59 38.78 -27.65 -15.18
CA LYS A 59 39.99 -27.45 -16.01
C LYS A 59 39.65 -27.58 -17.50
N ASP A 60 40.32 -26.81 -18.36
CA ASP A 60 40.01 -26.76 -19.79
C ASP A 60 40.22 -28.10 -20.51
N GLU A 61 41.23 -28.87 -20.12
CA GLU A 61 41.43 -30.25 -20.61
C GLU A 61 40.18 -31.12 -20.38
N ARG A 62 39.53 -30.98 -19.22
CA ARG A 62 38.30 -31.72 -18.89
C ARG A 62 37.09 -31.21 -19.68
N LYS A 63 37.05 -29.91 -20.00
CA LYS A 63 36.02 -29.35 -20.89
C LYS A 63 36.17 -29.93 -22.29
N ILE A 64 37.38 -29.95 -22.83
CA ILE A 64 37.69 -30.51 -24.16
C ILE A 64 37.31 -32.00 -24.21
N ALA A 65 37.71 -32.77 -23.19
CA ALA A 65 37.33 -34.18 -23.10
C ALA A 65 35.80 -34.37 -23.06
N ALA A 66 35.08 -33.58 -22.27
CA ALA A 66 33.61 -33.62 -22.23
C ALA A 66 32.99 -33.24 -23.58
N ILE A 67 33.51 -32.21 -24.26
CA ILE A 67 33.07 -31.83 -25.62
C ILE A 67 33.25 -33.00 -26.58
N LYS A 68 34.39 -33.68 -26.55
CA LYS A 68 34.66 -34.83 -27.43
C LYS A 68 33.69 -35.99 -27.20
N VAL A 69 33.34 -36.27 -25.95
CA VAL A 69 32.31 -37.26 -25.63
C VAL A 69 30.94 -36.84 -26.18
N LEU A 70 30.55 -35.58 -26.02
CA LEU A 70 29.29 -35.09 -26.55
C LEU A 70 29.26 -35.12 -28.09
N GLU A 71 30.33 -34.71 -28.76
CA GLU A 71 30.49 -34.81 -30.21
C GLU A 71 30.30 -36.24 -30.70
N TYR A 72 30.89 -37.21 -30.00
CA TYR A 72 30.71 -38.63 -30.30
C TYR A 72 29.24 -39.07 -30.12
N LEU A 73 28.62 -38.75 -28.98
CA LEU A 73 27.24 -39.14 -28.69
C LEU A 73 26.22 -38.55 -29.67
N ILE A 74 26.45 -37.33 -30.17
CA ILE A 74 25.58 -36.68 -31.15
C ILE A 74 25.99 -36.93 -32.60
N SER A 75 27.06 -37.71 -32.83
CA SER A 75 27.56 -38.01 -34.16
C SER A 75 26.52 -38.76 -34.98
N GLU A 76 26.56 -38.55 -36.29
CA GLU A 76 25.65 -39.22 -37.24
C GLU A 76 25.77 -40.75 -37.15
N GLU A 77 26.99 -41.26 -36.99
CA GLU A 77 27.26 -42.68 -36.85
C GLU A 77 26.59 -43.28 -35.61
N VAL A 78 26.74 -42.64 -34.44
CA VAL A 78 26.11 -43.12 -33.19
C VAL A 78 24.59 -43.00 -33.28
N GLN A 79 24.06 -41.88 -33.78
CA GLN A 79 22.64 -41.67 -33.92
C GLN A 79 22.00 -42.66 -34.91
N LYS A 80 22.65 -42.95 -36.04
CA LYS A 80 22.18 -43.93 -37.03
C LYS A 80 22.30 -45.37 -36.52
N ASN A 81 23.51 -45.79 -36.12
CA ASN A 81 23.80 -47.21 -35.88
C ASN A 81 23.36 -47.67 -34.48
N ILE A 82 23.37 -46.79 -33.49
CA ILE A 82 22.98 -47.15 -32.11
C ILE A 82 21.53 -46.77 -31.87
N ILE A 83 21.15 -45.50 -32.03
CA ILE A 83 19.81 -45.03 -31.65
C ILE A 83 18.74 -45.61 -32.58
N ILE A 84 18.91 -45.49 -33.90
CA ILE A 84 17.90 -45.96 -34.86
C ILE A 84 18.02 -47.48 -35.06
N LYS A 85 19.16 -47.98 -35.55
CA LYS A 85 19.26 -49.40 -35.96
C LYS A 85 19.19 -50.40 -34.81
N LYS A 86 19.84 -50.11 -33.68
CA LYS A 86 19.96 -51.06 -32.57
C LYS A 86 18.89 -50.88 -31.51
N LEU A 87 18.52 -49.64 -31.20
CA LEU A 87 17.53 -49.34 -30.17
C LEU A 87 16.12 -49.10 -30.74
N HIS A 88 15.96 -48.98 -32.07
CA HIS A 88 14.69 -48.67 -32.72
C HIS A 88 14.04 -47.39 -32.19
N LEU A 89 14.87 -46.40 -31.81
CA LEU A 89 14.44 -45.10 -31.32
C LEU A 89 14.62 -44.03 -32.39
N ASN A 90 13.81 -42.98 -32.31
CA ASN A 90 13.94 -41.84 -33.23
C ASN A 90 15.07 -40.90 -32.77
N SER A 91 15.93 -40.50 -33.70
CA SER A 91 16.94 -39.47 -33.48
C SER A 91 16.39 -38.06 -33.70
N ALA A 92 16.91 -37.08 -32.96
CA ALA A 92 16.64 -35.66 -33.24
C ALA A 92 17.42 -35.13 -34.48
N LEU A 93 18.35 -35.92 -35.03
CA LEU A 93 19.20 -35.50 -36.14
C LEU A 93 18.45 -35.66 -37.48
N SER A 94 17.82 -34.58 -37.94
CA SER A 94 16.90 -34.60 -39.09
C SER A 94 17.49 -35.15 -40.40
N LYS A 95 18.78 -34.89 -40.66
CA LYS A 95 19.46 -35.37 -41.87
C LYS A 95 19.48 -36.89 -42.03
N LEU A 96 19.33 -37.63 -40.93
CA LEU A 96 19.30 -39.10 -40.98
C LEU A 96 18.07 -39.64 -41.72
N TYR A 97 16.99 -38.86 -41.78
CA TYR A 97 15.74 -39.29 -42.39
C TYR A 97 15.70 -39.06 -43.91
N ASP A 98 16.79 -38.57 -44.50
CA ASP A 98 17.00 -38.55 -45.95
C ASP A 98 17.69 -39.82 -46.47
N ASP A 99 18.08 -40.72 -45.57
CA ASP A 99 18.73 -41.99 -45.88
C ASP A 99 17.70 -43.13 -46.00
N ASP A 100 17.63 -43.75 -47.18
CA ASP A 100 16.70 -44.85 -47.46
C ASP A 100 16.85 -46.04 -46.48
N GLU A 101 18.07 -46.30 -46.00
CA GLU A 101 18.32 -47.36 -45.01
C GLU A 101 17.64 -47.03 -43.68
N VAL A 102 17.67 -45.76 -43.26
CA VAL A 102 16.98 -45.30 -42.06
C VAL A 102 15.47 -45.39 -42.26
N CYS A 103 14.96 -44.96 -43.41
CA CYS A 103 13.53 -44.96 -43.72
C CYS A 103 12.94 -46.36 -43.91
N SER A 104 13.78 -47.37 -44.13
CA SER A 104 13.35 -48.78 -44.09
C SER A 104 13.03 -49.29 -42.68
N LEU A 105 13.52 -48.60 -41.64
CA LEU A 105 13.37 -49.01 -40.23
C LEU A 105 12.38 -48.14 -39.45
N THR A 106 12.06 -46.94 -39.93
CA THR A 106 11.16 -46.00 -39.25
C THR A 106 10.40 -45.15 -40.26
N ASN A 107 9.25 -44.62 -39.87
CA ASN A 107 8.45 -43.76 -40.73
C ASN A 107 9.07 -42.35 -40.83
N CYS A 108 9.99 -42.17 -41.78
CA CYS A 108 10.64 -40.90 -42.06
C CYS A 108 9.67 -39.77 -42.41
N GLU A 109 8.54 -40.06 -43.08
CA GLU A 109 7.56 -39.04 -43.46
C GLU A 109 6.99 -38.36 -42.21
N ILE A 110 6.56 -39.14 -41.22
CA ILE A 110 6.06 -38.62 -39.95
C ILE A 110 7.13 -37.77 -39.26
N ILE A 111 8.38 -38.24 -39.21
CA ILE A 111 9.45 -37.50 -38.52
C ILE A 111 9.77 -36.17 -39.21
N LYS A 112 9.78 -36.17 -40.56
CA LYS A 112 9.98 -34.96 -41.37
C LYS A 112 8.84 -33.96 -41.22
N GLU A 113 7.62 -34.44 -40.94
CA GLU A 113 6.47 -33.57 -40.69
C GLU A 113 6.49 -32.90 -39.31
N ILE A 114 7.20 -33.45 -38.32
CA ILE A 114 7.22 -32.90 -36.95
C ILE A 114 7.69 -31.45 -36.93
N GLN A 115 6.85 -30.56 -36.40
CA GLN A 115 7.20 -29.16 -36.19
C GLN A 115 7.63 -28.98 -34.74
N ALA A 116 8.86 -28.54 -34.57
CA ALA A 116 9.47 -28.40 -33.26
C ALA A 116 9.01 -27.09 -32.59
N MET A 117 7.85 -27.08 -31.92
CA MET A 117 7.39 -25.88 -31.20
C MET A 117 8.10 -25.75 -29.85
N SER A 118 8.64 -24.58 -29.57
CA SER A 118 9.21 -24.28 -28.26
C SER A 118 8.12 -24.11 -27.21
N ARG A 119 8.37 -24.64 -26.00
CA ARG A 119 7.52 -24.31 -24.85
C ARG A 119 7.70 -22.84 -24.49
N PRO A 120 6.65 -22.13 -24.04
CA PRO A 120 6.74 -20.76 -23.55
C PRO A 120 7.43 -20.66 -22.16
N SER A 121 8.53 -21.40 -21.97
CA SER A 121 9.28 -21.48 -20.71
C SER A 121 9.94 -20.15 -20.34
N ASN A 122 10.22 -19.30 -21.33
CA ASN A 122 10.88 -18.02 -21.11
C ASN A 122 9.91 -16.93 -20.64
N THR A 123 8.62 -17.05 -20.98
CA THR A 123 7.59 -16.09 -20.59
C THR A 123 6.90 -16.48 -19.29
N LEU A 124 6.89 -17.78 -18.96
CA LEU A 124 6.29 -18.33 -17.74
C LEU A 124 7.38 -18.79 -16.78
N LYS A 125 7.55 -18.06 -15.66
CA LYS A 125 8.51 -18.42 -14.60
C LYS A 125 8.36 -19.85 -14.09
N ASN A 126 7.17 -20.44 -14.17
CA ASN A 126 6.91 -21.82 -13.75
C ASN A 126 5.90 -22.50 -14.67
N TYR A 127 6.39 -23.02 -15.80
CA TYR A 127 5.57 -23.75 -16.78
C TYR A 127 4.90 -24.99 -16.18
N ASP A 128 5.57 -25.70 -15.25
CA ASP A 128 5.03 -26.93 -14.68
C ASP A 128 3.78 -26.67 -13.82
N ILE A 129 3.82 -25.62 -12.99
CA ILE A 129 2.65 -25.17 -12.23
C ILE A 129 1.53 -24.73 -13.18
N TYR A 130 1.85 -23.94 -14.20
CA TYR A 130 0.87 -23.51 -15.20
C TYR A 130 0.20 -24.69 -15.89
N SER A 131 1.01 -25.63 -16.39
CA SER A 131 0.56 -26.82 -17.11
C SER A 131 -0.34 -27.69 -16.24
N SER A 132 0.06 -27.95 -14.99
CA SER A 132 -0.75 -28.71 -14.04
C SER A 132 -2.13 -28.07 -13.80
N LYS A 133 -2.17 -26.75 -13.57
CA LYS A 133 -3.42 -25.99 -13.38
C LYS A 133 -4.30 -26.00 -14.63
N ALA A 134 -3.72 -25.72 -15.79
CA ALA A 134 -4.44 -25.72 -17.06
C ALA A 134 -5.04 -27.10 -17.36
N ILE A 135 -4.30 -28.18 -17.12
CA ILE A 135 -4.80 -29.56 -17.27
C ILE A 135 -5.97 -29.83 -16.32
N HIS A 136 -5.87 -29.43 -15.05
CA HIS A 136 -6.98 -29.62 -14.10
C HIS A 136 -8.24 -28.86 -14.54
N ILE A 137 -8.09 -27.61 -14.97
CA ILE A 137 -9.22 -26.80 -15.45
C ILE A 137 -9.85 -27.43 -16.70
N PHE A 138 -9.01 -27.93 -17.62
CA PHE A 138 -9.48 -28.59 -18.83
C PHE A 138 -10.17 -29.92 -18.53
N PHE A 139 -9.70 -30.68 -17.54
CA PHE A 139 -10.36 -31.90 -17.08
C PHE A 139 -11.73 -31.61 -16.45
N ASP A 140 -11.83 -30.56 -15.63
CA ASP A 140 -13.12 -30.09 -15.10
C ASP A 140 -14.10 -29.72 -16.23
N PHE A 141 -13.60 -29.11 -17.29
CA PHE A 141 -14.41 -28.80 -18.48
C PHE A 141 -14.89 -30.06 -19.20
N ILE A 142 -14.00 -31.00 -19.53
CA ILE A 142 -14.36 -32.25 -20.22
C ILE A 142 -15.33 -33.10 -19.40
N THR A 143 -15.20 -33.09 -18.07
CA THR A 143 -16.10 -33.82 -17.17
C THR A 143 -17.44 -33.11 -16.90
N GLY A 144 -17.69 -31.95 -17.53
CA GLY A 144 -18.94 -31.20 -17.40
C GLY A 144 -19.07 -30.42 -16.08
N LYS A 145 -18.00 -30.29 -15.29
CA LYS A 145 -18.00 -29.50 -14.04
C LYS A 145 -17.92 -27.99 -14.27
N LYS A 146 -17.45 -27.56 -15.45
CA LYS A 146 -17.29 -26.15 -15.82
C LYS A 146 -17.82 -25.90 -17.23
N THR A 147 -18.35 -24.71 -17.45
CA THR A 147 -18.68 -24.22 -18.79
C THR A 147 -17.41 -23.86 -19.57
N PRO A 148 -17.46 -23.80 -20.92
CA PRO A 148 -16.34 -23.32 -21.73
C PRO A 148 -15.85 -21.94 -21.29
N GLU A 149 -16.77 -21.01 -21.01
CA GLU A 149 -16.44 -19.64 -20.61
C GLU A 149 -15.71 -19.61 -19.26
N GLU A 150 -16.14 -20.40 -18.29
CA GLU A 150 -15.49 -20.50 -16.98
C GLU A 150 -14.09 -21.13 -17.10
N ALA A 151 -13.96 -22.20 -17.89
CA ALA A 151 -12.69 -22.88 -18.09
C ALA A 151 -11.67 -21.97 -18.77
N LEU A 152 -12.06 -21.28 -19.83
CA LEU A 152 -11.20 -20.31 -20.52
C LEU A 152 -10.80 -19.15 -19.61
N THR A 153 -11.76 -18.59 -18.85
CA THR A 153 -11.48 -17.52 -17.89
C THR A 153 -10.46 -17.96 -16.85
N LYS A 154 -10.64 -19.16 -16.27
CA LYS A 154 -9.70 -19.69 -15.28
C LYS A 154 -8.31 -19.96 -15.86
N ILE A 155 -8.21 -20.36 -17.13
CA ILE A 155 -6.92 -20.53 -17.81
C ILE A 155 -6.24 -19.16 -18.01
N ASP A 156 -6.98 -18.14 -18.44
CA ASP A 156 -6.49 -16.76 -18.57
C ASP A 156 -5.96 -16.25 -17.20
N ASP A 157 -6.73 -16.49 -16.13
CA ASP A 157 -6.42 -16.09 -14.76
C ASP A 157 -5.10 -16.64 -14.23
N ILE A 158 -4.61 -17.80 -14.72
CA ILE A 158 -3.33 -18.35 -14.29
C ILE A 158 -2.17 -17.39 -14.61
N THR A 159 -2.27 -16.66 -15.72
CA THR A 159 -1.19 -15.80 -16.22
C THR A 159 -1.47 -14.33 -16.07
N LYS A 160 -2.75 -13.95 -16.00
CA LYS A 160 -3.19 -12.57 -15.96
C LYS A 160 -2.88 -11.92 -14.63
N ILE A 161 -2.30 -10.72 -14.70
CA ILE A 161 -2.05 -9.86 -13.54
C ILE A 161 -3.17 -8.83 -13.49
N TYR A 162 -4.03 -8.97 -12.49
CA TYR A 162 -5.12 -8.06 -12.20
C TYR A 162 -4.61 -6.80 -11.49
N PHE A 163 -5.29 -5.69 -11.76
CA PHE A 163 -5.05 -4.39 -11.14
C PHE A 163 -6.37 -3.63 -11.01
N LEU A 164 -6.40 -2.62 -10.14
CA LEU A 164 -7.59 -1.80 -9.95
C LEU A 164 -7.82 -0.94 -11.21
N SER A 165 -8.91 -1.20 -11.92
CA SER A 165 -9.28 -0.48 -13.14
C SER A 165 -10.55 0.33 -12.94
N VAL A 166 -10.56 1.56 -13.44
CA VAL A 166 -11.72 2.47 -13.41
C VAL A 166 -12.91 1.88 -14.17
N ASN A 167 -12.67 1.01 -15.16
CA ASN A 167 -13.73 0.38 -15.96
C ASN A 167 -14.53 -0.69 -15.19
N THR A 168 -14.04 -1.11 -14.01
CA THR A 168 -14.79 -2.04 -13.15
C THR A 168 -15.81 -1.27 -12.31
N ARG A 169 -16.97 -1.89 -11.99
CA ARG A 169 -18.00 -1.22 -11.17
C ARG A 169 -17.44 -0.70 -9.84
N VAL A 170 -16.64 -1.51 -9.14
CA VAL A 170 -16.03 -1.13 -7.86
C VAL A 170 -14.98 -0.04 -8.06
N GLY A 171 -14.11 -0.17 -9.06
CA GLY A 171 -13.11 0.85 -9.37
C GLY A 171 -13.72 2.20 -9.77
N PHE A 172 -14.80 2.19 -10.54
CA PHE A 172 -15.56 3.38 -10.90
C PHE A 172 -16.14 4.10 -9.67
N ILE A 173 -16.77 3.35 -8.76
CA ILE A 173 -17.32 3.91 -7.51
C ILE A 173 -16.22 4.55 -6.68
N ILE A 174 -15.09 3.86 -6.48
CA ILE A 174 -13.94 4.40 -5.72
C ILE A 174 -13.39 5.66 -6.40
N PHE A 175 -13.28 5.66 -7.73
CA PHE A 175 -12.82 6.81 -8.51
C PHE A 175 -13.75 8.02 -8.35
N CYS A 176 -15.07 7.81 -8.42
CA CYS A 176 -16.06 8.87 -8.16
C CYS A 176 -15.95 9.43 -6.74
N ILE A 177 -15.75 8.58 -5.72
CA ILE A 177 -15.56 9.01 -4.33
C ILE A 177 -14.29 9.87 -4.20
N LEU A 178 -13.19 9.48 -4.84
CA LEU A 178 -11.95 10.25 -4.82
C LEU A 178 -12.09 11.61 -5.51
N ILE A 179 -12.80 11.68 -6.64
CA ILE A 179 -13.10 12.94 -7.33
C ILE A 179 -13.97 13.84 -6.45
N LEU A 180 -15.05 13.31 -5.87
CA LEU A 180 -15.92 14.06 -4.96
C LEU A 180 -15.12 14.61 -3.76
N THR A 181 -14.27 13.77 -3.16
CA THR A 181 -13.40 14.18 -2.06
C THR A 181 -12.43 15.30 -2.49
N THR A 182 -11.88 15.21 -3.70
CA THR A 182 -10.99 16.24 -4.26
C THR A 182 -11.73 17.57 -4.41
N VAL A 183 -12.94 17.56 -4.97
CA VAL A 183 -13.79 18.76 -5.10
C VAL A 183 -14.08 19.34 -3.72
N MET A 184 -14.41 18.51 -2.72
CA MET A 184 -14.66 18.97 -1.35
C MET A 184 -13.44 19.64 -0.70
N ILE A 185 -12.22 19.11 -0.90
CA ILE A 185 -10.98 19.73 -0.41
C ILE A 185 -10.79 21.10 -1.08
N LEU A 186 -10.95 21.19 -2.40
CA LEU A 186 -10.80 22.45 -3.13
C LEU A 186 -11.85 23.49 -2.73
N SER A 187 -13.11 23.07 -2.54
CA SER A 187 -14.17 23.94 -2.02
C SER A 187 -13.86 24.44 -0.62
N SER A 188 -13.27 23.60 0.25
CA SER A 188 -12.86 24.00 1.59
C SER A 188 -11.77 25.08 1.56
N ILE A 189 -10.83 24.99 0.61
CA ILE A 189 -9.82 26.03 0.37
C ILE A 189 -10.49 27.37 0.01
N PHE A 190 -11.51 27.32 -0.85
CA PHE A 190 -12.27 28.51 -1.24
C PHE A 190 -13.04 29.13 -0.05
N LEU A 191 -13.61 28.31 0.84
CA LEU A 191 -14.34 28.81 2.03
C LEU A 191 -13.47 29.68 2.95
N ILE A 192 -12.18 29.36 3.08
CA ILE A 192 -11.23 30.14 3.90
C ILE A 192 -11.05 31.57 3.36
N LEU A 193 -11.21 31.77 2.05
CA LEU A 193 -11.01 33.06 1.40
C LEU A 193 -12.22 34.01 1.55
N ILE A 194 -13.37 33.48 1.96
CA ILE A 194 -14.59 34.27 2.12
C ILE A 194 -14.55 35.01 3.47
N PRO A 195 -14.62 36.36 3.49
CA PRO A 195 -14.50 37.14 4.72
C PRO A 195 -15.49 36.74 5.82
N LYS A 196 -16.73 36.39 5.44
CA LYS A 196 -17.79 35.96 6.36
C LYS A 196 -17.42 34.73 7.20
N PHE A 197 -16.58 33.84 6.68
CA PHE A 197 -16.17 32.63 7.40
C PHE A 197 -14.86 32.80 8.18
N LYS A 198 -14.16 33.93 8.03
CA LYS A 198 -12.84 34.15 8.62
C LYS A 198 -12.83 34.07 10.15
N GLU A 199 -13.94 34.44 10.78
CA GLU A 199 -14.13 34.36 12.25
C GLU A 199 -14.11 32.93 12.78
N TYR A 200 -14.51 31.94 11.97
CA TYR A 200 -14.46 30.53 12.36
C TYR A 200 -13.08 29.90 12.17
N PHE A 201 -12.16 30.62 11.52
CA PHE A 201 -10.84 30.13 11.13
C PHE A 201 -9.69 30.81 11.89
N ILE A 202 -9.94 31.37 13.07
CA ILE A 202 -8.95 32.14 13.86
C ILE A 202 -7.72 31.32 14.27
N PHE A 203 -7.88 30.00 14.46
CA PHE A 203 -6.79 29.12 14.91
C PHE A 203 -5.53 29.23 14.04
N PHE A 204 -5.67 29.06 12.73
CA PHE A 204 -4.56 29.18 11.79
C PHE A 204 -4.69 30.44 10.95
N SER A 205 -3.56 31.02 10.54
CA SER A 205 -3.57 32.03 9.49
C SER A 205 -3.99 31.39 8.14
N THR A 206 -4.54 32.19 7.23
CA THR A 206 -5.06 31.72 5.93
C THR A 206 -4.06 30.88 5.13
N ASP A 207 -2.79 31.27 5.13
CA ASP A 207 -1.72 30.53 4.47
C ASP A 207 -1.43 29.16 5.13
N LEU A 208 -1.52 29.05 6.46
CA LEU A 208 -1.38 27.77 7.16
C LEU A 208 -2.56 26.85 6.87
N TRP A 209 -3.79 27.38 6.79
CA TRP A 209 -4.95 26.58 6.39
C TRP A 209 -4.84 26.01 4.97
N ILE A 210 -4.24 26.78 4.05
CA ILE A 210 -3.93 26.32 2.70
C ILE A 210 -2.88 25.21 2.73
N ILE A 211 -1.78 25.38 3.49
CA ILE A 211 -0.74 24.35 3.66
C ILE A 211 -1.33 23.08 4.29
N TYR A 212 -2.16 23.22 5.32
CA TYR A 212 -2.85 22.11 5.96
C TYR A 212 -3.72 21.32 4.95
N SER A 213 -4.51 22.04 4.13
CA SER A 213 -5.36 21.42 3.10
C SER A 213 -4.54 20.78 1.97
N LEU A 214 -3.35 21.32 1.66
CA LEU A 214 -2.44 20.75 0.67
C LEU A 214 -1.97 19.36 1.08
N GLY A 215 -1.80 19.09 2.38
CA GLY A 215 -1.50 17.74 2.86
C GLY A 215 -2.58 16.72 2.48
N SER A 216 -3.86 17.07 2.62
CA SER A 216 -4.98 16.24 2.17
C SER A 216 -4.96 15.99 0.65
N VAL A 217 -4.59 17.00 -0.15
CA VAL A 217 -4.45 16.87 -1.61
C VAL A 217 -3.37 15.84 -1.96
N PHE A 218 -2.20 15.89 -1.31
CA PHE A 218 -1.15 14.90 -1.55
C PHE A 218 -1.60 13.47 -1.21
N ILE A 219 -2.31 13.27 -0.10
CA ILE A 219 -2.84 11.95 0.25
C ILE A 219 -3.80 11.43 -0.84
N ILE A 220 -4.69 12.29 -1.36
CA ILE A 220 -5.62 11.91 -2.43
C ILE A 220 -4.90 11.61 -3.75
N ILE A 221 -3.88 12.39 -4.14
CA ILE A 221 -3.04 12.10 -5.31
C ILE A 221 -2.39 10.72 -5.16
N GLY A 222 -1.87 10.39 -3.98
CA GLY A 222 -1.34 9.06 -3.66
C GLY A 222 -2.36 7.94 -3.91
N ASN A 223 -3.64 8.16 -3.56
CA ASN A 223 -4.71 7.18 -3.78
C ASN A 223 -5.06 6.99 -5.26
N PHE A 224 -5.00 8.04 -6.09
CA PHE A 224 -5.23 7.91 -7.53
C PHE A 224 -4.18 7.03 -8.22
N LEU A 225 -2.96 6.93 -7.67
CA LEU A 225 -1.89 6.12 -8.24
C LEU A 225 -2.09 4.60 -8.09
N TYR A 226 -3.06 4.15 -7.27
CA TYR A 226 -3.45 2.74 -7.21
C TYR A 226 -4.16 2.25 -8.48
N PHE A 227 -4.65 3.15 -9.34
CA PHE A 227 -5.32 2.77 -10.57
C PHE A 227 -4.33 2.41 -11.69
N GLY A 228 -4.69 1.39 -12.47
CA GLY A 228 -3.89 0.85 -13.55
C GLY A 228 -2.77 -0.07 -13.06
N GLU A 229 -1.87 -0.46 -13.96
CA GLU A 229 -0.76 -1.34 -13.60
C GLU A 229 0.19 -0.67 -12.60
N LEU A 230 0.57 -1.43 -11.56
CA LEU A 230 1.58 -1.01 -10.61
C LEU A 230 2.98 -1.23 -11.17
N SER A 231 3.81 -0.20 -11.00
CA SER A 231 5.24 -0.20 -11.29
C SER A 231 6.01 0.14 -10.01
N GLY A 232 7.32 -0.16 -9.97
CA GLY A 232 8.17 0.22 -8.84
C GLY A 232 8.16 1.74 -8.58
N THR A 233 8.10 2.56 -9.64
CA THR A 233 8.02 4.02 -9.51
C THR A 233 6.69 4.48 -8.94
N LYS A 234 5.56 3.91 -9.38
CA LYS A 234 4.25 4.18 -8.78
C LYS A 234 4.21 3.80 -7.30
N CYS A 235 4.78 2.65 -6.94
CA CYS A 235 4.88 2.22 -5.53
C CYS A 235 5.63 3.24 -4.66
N SER A 236 6.80 3.71 -5.13
CA SER A 236 7.54 4.76 -4.42
C SER A 236 6.72 6.06 -4.32
N MET A 237 6.09 6.49 -5.41
CA MET A 237 5.27 7.72 -5.43
C MET A 237 4.05 7.65 -4.50
N ILE A 238 3.34 6.51 -4.46
CA ILE A 238 2.22 6.28 -3.53
C ILE A 238 2.70 6.50 -2.10
N ASN A 239 3.77 5.83 -1.69
CA ASN A 239 4.33 5.96 -0.34
C ASN A 239 4.77 7.41 -0.04
N THR A 240 5.49 8.04 -0.99
CA THR A 240 5.97 9.43 -0.87
C THR A 240 4.82 10.41 -0.65
N PHE A 241 3.78 10.36 -1.49
CA PHE A 241 2.65 11.29 -1.40
C PHE A 241 1.84 11.11 -0.12
N LEU A 242 1.63 9.87 0.33
CA LEU A 242 0.94 9.60 1.58
C LEU A 242 1.73 10.15 2.78
N ILE A 243 3.04 9.89 2.85
CA ILE A 243 3.89 10.32 3.97
C ILE A 243 4.02 11.84 4.01
N ILE A 244 4.38 12.47 2.90
CA ILE A 244 4.49 13.94 2.81
C ILE A 244 3.16 14.60 3.16
N GLY A 245 2.03 14.04 2.69
CA GLY A 245 0.71 14.61 2.99
C GLY A 245 0.36 14.58 4.48
N ILE A 246 0.63 13.46 5.17
CA ILE A 246 0.44 13.33 6.63
C ILE A 246 1.36 14.30 7.38
N GLU A 247 2.61 14.37 6.96
CA GLU A 247 3.63 15.20 7.60
C GLU A 247 3.33 16.70 7.48
N ILE A 248 2.90 17.18 6.31
CA ILE A 248 2.46 18.57 6.13
C ILE A 248 1.33 18.93 7.11
N ILE A 249 0.35 18.05 7.30
CA ILE A 249 -0.75 18.25 8.26
C ILE A 249 -0.20 18.36 9.69
N TYR A 250 0.69 17.45 10.08
CA TYR A 250 1.26 17.42 11.43
C TYR A 250 2.20 18.60 11.71
N ILE A 251 3.10 18.95 10.78
CA ILE A 251 3.99 20.10 10.91
C ILE A 251 3.18 21.39 11.04
N THR A 252 2.09 21.53 10.29
CA THR A 252 1.22 22.71 10.38
C THR A 252 0.59 22.85 11.78
N LEU A 253 0.13 21.73 12.35
CA LEU A 253 -0.39 21.69 13.73
C LEU A 253 0.70 22.02 14.75
N ILE A 254 1.85 21.36 14.68
CA ILE A 254 2.98 21.58 15.60
C ILE A 254 3.43 23.04 15.56
N TYR A 255 3.57 23.62 14.37
CA TYR A 255 3.98 25.01 14.22
C TYR A 255 3.07 25.94 15.03
N LYS A 256 1.75 25.79 14.89
CA LYS A 256 0.80 26.66 15.59
C LYS A 256 0.79 26.42 17.10
N LEU A 257 0.88 25.17 17.55
CA LEU A 257 0.95 24.85 18.97
C LEU A 257 2.24 25.38 19.62
N ILE A 258 3.38 25.28 18.94
CA ILE A 258 4.64 25.85 19.47
C ILE A 258 4.54 27.38 19.62
N LEU A 259 3.81 28.06 18.73
CA LEU A 259 3.58 29.50 18.84
C LEU A 259 2.61 29.87 19.97
N ASN A 260 1.58 29.05 20.19
CA ASN A 260 0.58 29.25 21.24
C ASN A 260 1.05 28.78 22.63
N PHE A 261 2.24 28.19 22.71
CA PHE A 261 2.77 27.65 23.95
C PHE A 261 2.76 28.71 25.07
N PRO A 262 2.22 28.41 26.28
CA PRO A 262 1.94 29.41 27.32
C PRO A 262 3.12 30.31 27.69
N LYS A 263 4.35 29.80 27.54
CA LYS A 263 5.58 30.52 27.85
C LYS A 263 6.37 30.84 26.60
N THR A 264 6.55 32.14 26.34
CA THR A 264 7.46 32.58 25.29
C THR A 264 8.87 32.03 25.51
N ASN A 265 9.36 31.28 24.54
CA ASN A 265 10.70 30.73 24.53
C ASN A 265 11.46 31.23 23.29
N LYS A 266 12.80 31.19 23.32
CA LYS A 266 13.64 31.69 22.21
C LYS A 266 13.30 31.01 20.87
N PHE A 267 12.88 29.74 20.93
CA PHE A 267 12.58 28.92 19.77
C PHE A 267 11.24 29.30 19.11
N SER A 268 10.16 29.49 19.89
CA SER A 268 8.88 30.01 19.44
C SER A 268 9.03 31.41 18.83
N LYS A 269 9.85 32.28 19.45
CA LYS A 269 10.14 33.62 18.88
C LYS A 269 10.88 33.52 17.54
N TRP A 270 11.85 32.62 17.43
CA TRP A 270 12.54 32.36 16.16
C TRP A 270 11.58 31.82 15.08
N MET A 271 10.70 30.86 15.42
CA MET A 271 9.70 30.31 14.50
C MET A 271 8.70 31.36 14.01
N SER A 272 8.28 32.26 14.90
CA SER A 272 7.38 33.36 14.53
C SER A 272 8.01 34.26 13.48
N ASN A 273 9.31 34.53 13.59
CA ASN A 273 10.04 35.39 12.64
C ASN A 273 10.44 34.67 11.34
N HIS A 274 10.58 33.34 11.38
CA HIS A 274 11.11 32.54 10.27
C HIS A 274 10.16 31.43 9.82
N LYS A 275 8.85 31.72 9.77
CA LYS A 275 7.78 30.80 9.38
C LYS A 275 8.10 29.96 8.13
N ILE A 276 8.41 30.61 7.01
CA ILE A 276 8.63 29.92 5.72
C ILE A 276 9.84 28.99 5.80
N ILE A 277 10.93 29.46 6.43
CA ILE A 277 12.16 28.67 6.59
C ILE A 277 11.91 27.40 7.40
N PHE A 278 11.06 27.49 8.44
CA PHE A 278 10.66 26.31 9.22
C PHE A 278 9.99 25.25 8.34
N PHE A 279 8.97 25.60 7.55
CA PHE A 279 8.29 24.63 6.67
C PHE A 279 9.22 24.08 5.58
N ILE A 280 10.03 24.94 4.96
CA ILE A 280 10.99 24.51 3.92
C ILE A 280 11.97 23.49 4.49
N LEU A 281 12.49 23.70 5.70
CA LEU A 281 13.48 22.81 6.29
C LEU A 281 12.91 21.40 6.51
N PHE A 282 11.71 21.27 7.07
CA PHE A 282 11.09 19.96 7.28
C PHE A 282 10.76 19.29 5.94
N ILE A 283 10.05 19.98 5.04
CA ILE A 283 9.65 19.43 3.74
C ILE A 283 10.89 19.03 2.91
N ALA A 284 11.99 19.80 2.98
CA ALA A 284 13.22 19.47 2.26
C ALA A 284 13.82 18.13 2.71
N VAL A 285 13.78 17.82 4.00
CA VAL A 285 14.28 16.54 4.53
C VAL A 285 13.49 15.38 3.92
N ASP A 286 12.16 15.46 3.90
CA ASP A 286 11.32 14.38 3.37
C ASP A 286 11.40 14.25 1.86
N VAL A 287 11.49 15.37 1.15
CA VAL A 287 11.70 15.37 -0.30
C VAL A 287 13.02 14.70 -0.62
N ILE A 288 14.11 15.01 0.08
CA ILE A 288 15.41 14.35 -0.15
C ILE A 288 15.31 12.84 0.10
N ILE A 289 14.72 12.43 1.22
CA ILE A 289 14.56 11.01 1.57
C ILE A 289 13.68 10.29 0.53
N SER A 290 12.62 10.95 0.07
CA SER A 290 11.72 10.42 -0.95
C SER A 290 12.40 10.28 -2.30
N LEU A 291 13.24 11.25 -2.70
CA LEU A 291 14.06 11.16 -3.91
C LEU A 291 15.05 10.00 -3.82
N ILE A 292 15.72 9.83 -2.67
CA ILE A 292 16.60 8.67 -2.43
C ILE A 292 15.83 7.36 -2.58
N SER A 293 14.60 7.28 -2.07
CA SER A 293 13.75 6.09 -2.21
C SER A 293 13.36 5.79 -3.66
N ILE A 294 13.03 6.83 -4.45
CA ILE A 294 12.65 6.70 -5.86
C ILE A 294 13.86 6.28 -6.70
N PHE A 295 14.98 7.01 -6.61
CA PHE A 295 16.18 6.72 -7.41
C PHE A 295 16.90 5.45 -6.96
N GLY A 296 16.88 5.15 -5.67
CA GLY A 296 17.45 3.94 -5.09
C GLY A 296 16.63 2.67 -5.36
N LYS A 297 15.51 2.77 -6.10
CA LYS A 297 14.55 1.66 -6.33
C LYS A 297 14.20 0.95 -5.02
N GLY A 298 13.88 1.73 -3.99
CA GLY A 298 13.54 1.22 -2.66
C GLY A 298 12.35 0.27 -2.68
N PHE A 299 11.42 0.50 -3.63
CA PHE A 299 10.24 -0.32 -3.84
C PHE A 299 10.32 -1.11 -5.16
N THR A 300 9.87 -2.36 -5.10
CA THR A 300 9.59 -3.21 -6.26
C THR A 300 8.18 -3.74 -6.21
N THR A 301 7.69 -4.19 -7.35
CA THR A 301 6.43 -4.93 -7.43
C THR A 301 6.70 -6.41 -7.20
N LYS A 302 5.95 -7.03 -6.30
CA LYS A 302 5.93 -8.49 -6.14
C LYS A 302 4.60 -9.02 -6.67
N ASP A 303 4.66 -9.96 -7.60
CA ASP A 303 3.47 -10.69 -8.03
C ASP A 303 3.05 -11.62 -6.89
N ILE A 304 1.81 -11.48 -6.41
CA ILE A 304 1.18 -12.47 -5.56
C ILE A 304 0.47 -13.45 -6.47
N VAL A 305 1.04 -14.65 -6.57
CA VAL A 305 0.50 -15.74 -7.37
C VAL A 305 -0.21 -16.70 -6.43
N PHE A 306 -1.50 -16.92 -6.67
CA PHE A 306 -2.30 -17.87 -5.91
C PHE A 306 -2.67 -19.07 -6.78
N ASP A 307 -3.06 -20.17 -6.13
CA ASP A 307 -3.33 -21.40 -6.87
C ASP A 307 -4.59 -21.38 -7.70
N PHE A 308 -5.62 -20.67 -7.22
CA PHE A 308 -6.92 -20.59 -7.87
C PHE A 308 -7.59 -19.21 -7.75
N SER A 309 -6.85 -18.19 -7.33
CA SER A 309 -7.36 -16.80 -7.30
C SER A 309 -6.58 -15.91 -8.26
N GLN A 310 -7.17 -14.75 -8.53
CA GLN A 310 -6.63 -13.76 -9.44
C GLN A 310 -5.26 -13.28 -8.95
N ASN A 311 -4.25 -13.38 -9.80
CA ASN A 311 -2.92 -12.88 -9.49
C ASN A 311 -2.89 -11.36 -9.58
N PHE A 312 -2.15 -10.68 -8.72
CA PHE A 312 -2.01 -9.22 -8.76
C PHE A 312 -0.66 -8.78 -8.20
N ARG A 313 -0.29 -7.52 -8.46
CA ARG A 313 0.97 -6.94 -7.97
C ARG A 313 0.75 -6.18 -6.67
N VAL A 314 1.64 -6.38 -5.71
CA VAL A 314 1.71 -5.53 -4.51
C VAL A 314 3.05 -4.80 -4.46
N CYS A 315 3.04 -3.64 -3.82
CA CYS A 315 4.26 -2.92 -3.50
C CYS A 315 4.99 -3.64 -2.37
N ARG A 316 6.25 -3.98 -2.59
CA ARG A 316 7.15 -4.59 -1.60
C ARG A 316 8.45 -3.82 -1.58
N PHE A 317 9.10 -3.81 -0.42
CA PHE A 317 10.45 -3.28 -0.31
C PHE A 317 11.42 -4.22 -1.01
N ASN A 318 12.29 -3.67 -1.86
CA ASN A 318 13.25 -4.44 -2.63
C ASN A 318 14.54 -4.71 -1.83
N ASN A 319 15.01 -3.67 -1.14
CA ASN A 319 16.33 -3.61 -0.51
C ASN A 319 16.20 -3.20 0.97
N THR A 320 17.22 -3.54 1.77
CA THR A 320 17.34 -3.10 3.17
C THR A 320 17.24 -1.59 3.31
N LEU A 321 17.82 -0.82 2.37
CA LEU A 321 17.72 0.63 2.33
C LEU A 321 16.25 1.12 2.25
N GLY A 322 15.43 0.49 1.40
CA GLY A 322 14.01 0.85 1.27
C GLY A 322 13.23 0.61 2.55
N ILE A 323 13.52 -0.51 3.24
CA ILE A 323 12.93 -0.84 4.54
C ILE A 323 13.35 0.19 5.59
N LEU A 324 14.64 0.54 5.66
CA LEU A 324 15.16 1.53 6.61
C LEU A 324 14.54 2.91 6.40
N ILE A 325 14.44 3.36 5.14
CA ILE A 325 13.79 4.63 4.79
C ILE A 325 12.32 4.62 5.23
N TYR A 326 11.58 3.54 4.92
CA TYR A 326 10.18 3.43 5.32
C TYR A 326 10.01 3.46 6.84
N ILE A 327 10.80 2.69 7.59
CA ILE A 327 10.77 2.69 9.05
C ILE A 327 11.09 4.07 9.62
N TYR A 328 12.12 4.74 9.07
CA TYR A 328 12.50 6.09 9.48
C TYR A 328 11.37 7.09 9.30
N GLN A 329 10.73 7.11 8.12
CA GLN A 329 9.59 7.99 7.84
C GLN A 329 8.39 7.70 8.77
N ARG A 330 8.14 6.43 9.10
CA ARG A 330 7.11 6.05 10.08
C ARG A 330 7.43 6.51 11.50
N ILE A 331 8.69 6.42 11.91
CA ILE A 331 9.14 6.90 13.22
C ILE A 331 8.98 8.42 13.31
N ILE A 332 9.37 9.19 12.29
CA ILE A 332 9.16 10.65 12.26
C ILE A 332 7.69 10.97 12.46
N ASN A 333 6.80 10.37 11.65
CA ASN A 333 5.36 10.61 11.77
C ASN A 333 4.81 10.26 13.16
N CYS A 334 5.32 9.19 13.79
CA CYS A 334 4.96 8.83 15.16
C CYS A 334 5.45 9.87 16.19
N VAL A 335 6.68 10.37 16.04
CA VAL A 335 7.24 11.43 16.90
C VAL A 335 6.45 12.73 16.76
N LEU A 336 6.10 13.13 15.54
CA LEU A 336 5.26 14.30 15.30
C LEU A 336 3.88 14.13 15.94
N PHE A 337 3.24 12.97 15.77
CA PHE A 337 1.95 12.64 16.39
C PHE A 337 1.98 12.74 17.93
N LEU A 338 3.01 12.15 18.56
CA LEU A 338 3.19 12.22 20.01
C LEU A 338 3.48 13.64 20.48
N GLY A 339 4.27 14.40 19.70
CA GLY A 339 4.55 15.82 19.96
C GLY A 339 3.27 16.66 19.96
N ILE A 340 2.41 16.50 18.96
CA ILE A 340 1.10 17.18 18.88
C ILE A 340 0.24 16.82 20.08
N THR A 341 0.12 15.53 20.39
CA THR A 341 -0.71 15.06 21.51
C THR A 341 -0.23 15.63 22.85
N PHE A 342 1.09 15.70 23.04
CA PHE A 342 1.68 16.33 24.22
C PHE A 342 1.42 17.83 24.27
N LEU A 343 1.51 18.55 23.15
CA LEU A 343 1.21 19.98 23.09
C LEU A 343 -0.29 20.27 23.31
N PHE A 344 -1.20 19.46 22.77
CA PHE A 344 -2.63 19.54 23.08
C PHE A 344 -2.91 19.37 24.56
N PHE A 345 -2.21 18.43 25.21
CA PHE A 345 -2.31 18.29 26.66
C PHE A 345 -1.87 19.57 27.37
N LEU A 346 -0.77 20.21 26.95
CA LEU A 346 -0.30 21.44 27.60
C LEU A 346 -1.20 22.65 27.36
N GLU A 347 -1.83 22.77 26.21
CA GLU A 347 -2.72 23.89 25.87
C GLU A 347 -4.18 23.66 26.24
N TRP A 348 -4.50 22.54 26.89
CA TRP A 348 -5.87 22.07 27.08
C TRP A 348 -6.83 23.07 27.71
N ASN A 349 -6.36 23.99 28.56
CA ASN A 349 -7.19 24.96 29.29
C ASN A 349 -7.04 26.42 28.82
N ILE A 350 -6.29 26.69 27.74
CA ILE A 350 -6.12 28.06 27.23
C ILE A 350 -7.43 28.50 26.56
N GLU A 351 -8.05 29.58 27.07
CA GLU A 351 -9.40 30.00 26.66
C GLU A 351 -9.50 30.31 25.15
N GLU A 352 -8.48 30.93 24.58
CA GLU A 352 -8.45 31.32 23.16
C GLU A 352 -8.43 30.14 22.19
N SER A 353 -7.79 29.01 22.57
CA SER A 353 -7.62 27.84 21.70
C SER A 353 -8.41 26.60 22.15
N LEU A 354 -9.12 26.69 23.28
CA LEU A 354 -9.82 25.57 23.94
C LEU A 354 -10.71 24.77 22.98
N GLN A 355 -11.59 25.46 22.27
CA GLN A 355 -12.56 24.81 21.39
C GLN A 355 -11.89 24.13 20.18
N ASP A 356 -10.80 24.72 19.70
CA ASP A 356 -10.09 24.24 18.53
C ASP A 356 -9.24 23.03 18.87
N ILE A 357 -8.56 23.05 20.01
CA ILE A 357 -7.81 21.90 20.55
C ILE A 357 -8.73 20.71 20.75
N ARG A 358 -9.96 20.90 21.27
CA ARG A 358 -10.93 19.80 21.42
C ARG A 358 -11.32 19.19 20.07
N ASN A 359 -11.60 20.03 19.08
CA ASN A 359 -11.92 19.56 17.73
C ASN A 359 -10.75 18.81 17.08
N PHE A 360 -9.54 19.36 17.17
CA PHE A 360 -8.35 18.70 16.63
C PHE A 360 -7.96 17.45 17.41
N THR A 361 -8.24 17.38 18.72
CA THR A 361 -8.02 16.16 19.51
C THR A 361 -8.86 15.01 18.97
N PHE A 362 -10.14 15.26 18.66
CA PHE A 362 -10.99 14.25 18.04
C PHE A 362 -10.43 13.78 16.68
N THR A 363 -10.05 14.71 15.80
CA THR A 363 -9.41 14.38 14.52
C THR A 363 -8.11 13.59 14.71
N MET A 364 -7.27 13.97 15.69
CA MET A 364 -6.01 13.28 15.96
C MET A 364 -6.22 11.86 16.49
N ILE A 365 -7.26 11.60 17.30
CA ILE A 365 -7.61 10.24 17.73
C ILE A 365 -7.94 9.36 16.51
N ILE A 366 -8.78 9.83 15.60
CA ILE A 366 -9.13 9.06 14.39
C ILE A 366 -7.93 8.91 13.45
N ASN A 367 -7.07 9.94 13.34
CA ASN A 367 -5.83 9.86 12.60
C ASN A 367 -4.91 8.77 13.16
N GLY A 368 -4.74 8.71 14.49
CA GLY A 368 -3.96 7.68 15.16
C GLY A 368 -4.49 6.27 14.87
N ILE A 369 -5.82 6.07 14.99
CA ILE A 369 -6.46 4.80 14.65
C ILE A 369 -6.22 4.44 13.18
N SER A 370 -6.35 5.40 12.26
CA SER A 370 -6.15 5.18 10.83
C SER A 370 -4.70 4.78 10.52
N GLN A 371 -3.70 5.40 11.17
CA GLN A 371 -2.29 5.04 11.02
C GLN A 371 -2.01 3.62 11.53
N ILE A 372 -2.58 3.24 12.69
CA ILE A 372 -2.44 1.88 13.23
C ILE A 372 -3.05 0.85 12.27
N LEU A 373 -4.27 1.10 11.77
CA LEU A 373 -4.92 0.23 10.79
C LEU A 373 -4.09 0.09 9.51
N PHE A 374 -3.55 1.20 9.00
CA PHE A 374 -2.69 1.17 7.81
C PHE A 374 -1.49 0.25 8.02
N ILE A 375 -0.79 0.36 9.16
CA ILE A 375 0.35 -0.50 9.51
C ILE A 375 -0.08 -1.97 9.61
N LEU A 376 -1.21 -2.25 10.26
CA LEU A 376 -1.71 -3.63 10.39
C LEU A 376 -2.01 -4.25 9.02
N PHE A 377 -2.66 -3.51 8.12
CA PHE A 377 -2.98 -4.02 6.79
C PHE A 377 -1.77 -4.19 5.87
N ASP A 378 -0.70 -3.40 6.05
CA ASP A 378 0.58 -3.60 5.35
C ASP A 378 1.19 -4.99 5.65
N PHE A 379 0.91 -5.57 6.82
CA PHE A 379 1.39 -6.91 7.21
C PHE A 379 0.45 -8.06 6.82
N LEU A 380 -0.80 -7.78 6.48
CA LEU A 380 -1.80 -8.80 6.15
C LEU A 380 -1.70 -9.24 4.68
N ILE A 381 -1.69 -10.56 4.45
CA ILE A 381 -1.74 -11.13 3.11
C ILE A 381 -3.22 -11.30 2.73
N ILE A 382 -3.73 -10.44 1.85
CA ILE A 382 -5.12 -10.47 1.38
C ILE A 382 -5.15 -11.08 -0.01
N ASN A 383 -5.92 -12.17 -0.22
CA ASN A 383 -5.91 -12.91 -1.49
C ASN A 383 -6.80 -12.31 -2.59
N ASN A 384 -7.42 -11.16 -2.32
CA ASN A 384 -8.34 -10.48 -3.22
C ASN A 384 -7.82 -9.05 -3.48
N TYR A 385 -7.45 -8.77 -4.74
CA TYR A 385 -6.84 -7.50 -5.11
C TYR A 385 -7.80 -6.31 -4.92
N ILE A 386 -9.09 -6.49 -5.22
CA ILE A 386 -10.10 -5.44 -5.06
C ILE A 386 -10.20 -5.07 -3.57
N LEU A 387 -10.33 -6.07 -2.71
CA LEU A 387 -10.42 -5.87 -1.26
C LEU A 387 -9.14 -5.20 -0.72
N HIS A 388 -7.97 -5.67 -1.15
CA HIS A 388 -6.68 -5.11 -0.75
C HIS A 388 -6.60 -3.60 -1.06
N TYR A 389 -6.80 -3.19 -2.32
CA TYR A 389 -6.73 -1.77 -2.67
C TYR A 389 -7.86 -0.95 -2.04
N THR A 390 -9.07 -1.50 -1.97
CA THR A 390 -10.22 -0.80 -1.38
C THR A 390 -9.97 -0.48 0.09
N LEU A 391 -9.40 -1.42 0.87
CA LEU A 391 -9.08 -1.18 2.28
C LEU A 391 -8.04 -0.07 2.46
N HIS A 392 -6.94 -0.12 1.70
CA HIS A 392 -5.92 0.93 1.75
C HIS A 392 -6.48 2.32 1.41
N ILE A 393 -7.26 2.42 0.32
CA ILE A 393 -7.88 3.68 -0.09
C ILE A 393 -8.90 4.16 0.95
N SER A 394 -9.69 3.26 1.52
CA SER A 394 -10.72 3.60 2.52
C SER A 394 -10.12 4.16 3.81
N ILE A 395 -9.00 3.60 4.28
CA ILE A 395 -8.29 4.09 5.47
C ILE A 395 -7.70 5.48 5.22
N ASN A 396 -7.10 5.69 4.05
CA ASN A 396 -6.58 7.00 3.67
C ASN A 396 -7.71 8.03 3.50
N LEU A 397 -8.86 7.63 2.95
CA LEU A 397 -10.05 8.49 2.86
C LEU A 397 -10.61 8.84 4.23
N LEU A 398 -10.64 7.91 5.19
CA LEU A 398 -11.04 8.19 6.57
C LEU A 398 -10.15 9.27 7.19
N PHE A 399 -8.83 9.16 7.01
CA PHE A 399 -7.89 10.18 7.44
C PHE A 399 -8.19 11.53 6.79
N VAL A 400 -8.36 11.59 5.47
CA VAL A 400 -8.66 12.84 4.75
C VAL A 400 -10.00 13.45 5.18
N PHE A 401 -11.04 12.64 5.34
CA PHE A 401 -12.36 13.12 5.78
C PHE A 401 -12.32 13.73 7.18
N MET A 402 -11.56 13.13 8.11
CA MET A 402 -11.45 13.68 9.47
C MET A 402 -10.61 14.95 9.54
N ASN A 403 -9.60 15.11 8.66
CA ASN A 403 -8.81 16.34 8.63
C ASN A 403 -9.51 17.45 7.83
N GLN A 404 -10.21 17.13 6.75
CA GLN A 404 -10.85 18.14 5.89
C GLN A 404 -12.31 18.36 6.26
N ILE A 405 -13.16 17.35 6.13
CA ILE A 405 -14.63 17.52 6.24
C ILE A 405 -15.01 17.92 7.66
N TYR A 406 -14.44 17.23 8.65
CA TYR A 406 -14.78 17.50 10.05
C TYR A 406 -14.34 18.91 10.47
N ILE A 407 -13.09 19.28 10.20
CA ILE A 407 -12.52 20.57 10.62
C ILE A 407 -13.10 21.75 9.84
N PHE A 408 -13.41 21.60 8.55
CA PHE A 408 -13.88 22.71 7.72
C PHE A 408 -15.40 22.81 7.63
N ILE A 409 -16.13 21.70 7.57
CA ILE A 409 -17.57 21.73 7.31
C ILE A 409 -18.32 21.54 8.61
N ILE A 410 -18.09 20.42 9.29
CA ILE A 410 -18.87 20.04 10.48
C ILE A 410 -18.64 21.04 11.62
N ARG A 411 -17.38 21.41 11.89
CA ARG A 411 -17.04 22.42 12.90
C ARG A 411 -17.74 23.75 12.65
N ILE A 412 -17.76 24.26 11.42
CA ILE A 412 -18.41 25.53 11.09
C ILE A 412 -19.91 25.44 11.30
N ILE A 413 -20.54 24.35 10.86
CA ILE A 413 -21.98 24.13 11.05
C ILE A 413 -22.32 24.13 12.55
N ILE A 414 -21.56 23.39 13.37
CA ILE A 414 -21.77 23.34 14.84
C ILE A 414 -21.62 24.73 15.46
N LEU A 415 -20.56 25.47 15.09
CA LEU A 415 -20.34 26.82 15.62
C LEU A 415 -21.44 27.80 15.20
N MET A 416 -21.95 27.70 13.97
CA MET A 416 -23.08 28.51 13.48
C MET A 416 -24.41 28.15 14.16
N THR A 417 -24.61 26.88 14.53
CA THR A 417 -25.85 26.49 15.22
C THR A 417 -25.84 26.87 16.70
N TRP A 418 -24.66 26.94 17.32
CA TRP A 418 -24.51 27.27 18.74
C TRP A 418 -24.19 28.73 19.01
N SER A 419 -23.87 29.51 17.98
CA SER A 419 -23.76 30.97 18.12
C SER A 419 -25.14 31.52 18.46
N VAL A 420 -25.35 31.81 19.74
CA VAL A 420 -26.47 32.60 20.26
C VAL A 420 -26.64 33.84 19.37
N PRO A 421 -27.83 34.06 18.78
CA PRO A 421 -28.07 35.22 17.91
C PRO A 421 -27.60 36.50 18.61
N GLU A 422 -26.95 37.40 17.88
CA GLU A 422 -26.47 38.67 18.46
C GLU A 422 -27.57 39.42 19.20
N ASP A 423 -28.82 39.32 18.73
CA ASP A 423 -30.01 39.87 19.37
C ASP A 423 -30.23 39.31 20.78
N GLU A 424 -29.98 38.02 21.00
CA GLU A 424 -30.12 37.38 22.31
C GLU A 424 -28.95 37.74 23.25
N LYS A 425 -27.75 37.97 22.71
CA LYS A 425 -26.62 38.54 23.48
C LYS A 425 -26.91 39.98 23.92
N ILE A 426 -27.48 40.81 23.04
CA ILE A 426 -27.90 42.18 23.37
C ILE A 426 -29.02 42.16 24.41
N ILE A 427 -30.02 41.29 24.27
CA ILE A 427 -31.09 41.13 25.26
C ILE A 427 -30.53 40.69 26.62
N ASN A 428 -29.61 39.72 26.66
CA ASN A 428 -29.00 39.28 27.91
C ASN A 428 -28.14 40.38 28.56
N GLN A 429 -27.39 41.16 27.78
CA GLN A 429 -26.66 42.33 28.29
C GLN A 429 -27.61 43.41 28.84
N LEU A 430 -28.74 43.65 28.18
CA LEU A 430 -29.77 44.60 28.66
C LEU A 430 -30.47 44.10 29.94
N ILE A 431 -30.71 42.80 30.07
CA ILE A 431 -31.30 42.19 31.28
C ILE A 431 -30.32 42.29 32.45
N ILE A 432 -29.05 41.94 32.24
CA ILE A 432 -28.00 42.03 33.27
C ILE A 432 -27.82 43.49 33.71
N ASN A 433 -27.75 44.44 32.78
CA ASN A 433 -27.63 45.86 33.13
C ASN A 433 -28.86 46.39 33.89
N LYS A 434 -30.08 45.93 33.57
CA LYS A 434 -31.29 46.25 34.35
C LYS A 434 -31.24 45.67 35.77
N GLN A 435 -30.74 44.45 35.93
CA GLN A 435 -30.61 43.83 37.25
C GLN A 435 -29.55 44.53 38.11
N PHE A 436 -28.39 44.90 37.54
CA PHE A 436 -27.38 45.67 38.26
C PHE A 436 -27.84 47.09 38.63
N ALA A 437 -28.62 47.76 37.77
CA ALA A 437 -29.23 49.06 38.09
C ALA A 437 -30.24 48.99 39.26
N ASN A 438 -30.93 47.85 39.45
CA ASN A 438 -31.82 47.65 40.59
C ASN A 438 -31.07 47.27 41.88
N ILE A 439 -29.91 46.60 41.78
CA ILE A 439 -29.11 46.22 42.94
C ILE A 439 -28.36 47.42 43.54
N THR A 440 -27.85 48.34 42.71
CA THR A 440 -27.16 49.55 43.19
C THR A 440 -28.09 50.53 43.92
N ALA A 441 -29.40 50.50 43.65
CA ALA A 441 -30.39 51.28 44.40
C ALA A 441 -30.68 50.71 45.80
N SER A 442 -30.40 49.42 46.07
CA SER A 442 -30.78 48.75 47.33
C SER A 442 -29.63 48.52 48.32
N ASN A 443 -28.37 48.52 47.85
CA ASN A 443 -27.22 48.09 48.67
C ASN A 443 -26.31 49.21 49.21
N TYR A 444 -26.66 50.48 49.01
CA TYR A 444 -25.88 51.59 49.60
C TYR A 444 -25.99 51.68 51.14
N ASN A 445 -26.87 50.88 51.78
CA ASN A 445 -27.07 50.89 53.24
C ASN A 445 -26.41 49.75 54.03
N VAL A 446 -25.71 48.79 53.39
CA VAL A 446 -25.26 47.56 54.09
C VAL A 446 -23.73 47.47 54.31
N ILE A 447 -22.92 48.32 53.65
CA ILE A 447 -21.44 48.18 53.62
C ILE A 447 -20.71 48.79 54.86
N ILE A 448 -21.41 49.18 55.94
CA ILE A 448 -20.74 49.74 57.14
C ILE A 448 -20.39 48.68 58.21
N LYS A 449 -20.78 47.40 58.09
CA LYS A 449 -20.69 46.46 59.23
C LYS A 449 -19.75 45.25 59.12
N ALA A 450 -18.93 45.12 58.08
CA ALA A 450 -18.08 43.94 57.91
C ALA A 450 -16.59 44.27 57.72
N SER A 451 -16.01 44.99 58.68
CA SER A 451 -14.56 45.04 58.87
C SER A 451 -14.29 44.80 60.35
N ASN A 452 -14.03 43.54 60.75
CA ASN A 452 -13.29 43.15 61.96
C ASN A 452 -13.43 41.65 62.21
N THR A 453 -12.74 40.81 61.45
CA THR A 453 -12.23 39.52 61.99
C THR A 453 -11.12 38.98 61.11
N ILE A 454 -9.88 39.38 61.43
CA ILE A 454 -8.66 38.71 60.99
C ILE A 454 -8.16 37.95 62.22
N SER A 455 -8.10 36.61 62.14
CA SER A 455 -7.44 35.77 63.13
C SER A 455 -6.49 34.80 62.43
N ASN A 456 -5.22 34.95 62.80
CA ASN A 456 -4.09 34.12 62.42
C ASN A 456 -4.29 32.67 62.90
N SER A 457 -3.96 31.70 62.04
CA SER A 457 -3.64 30.34 62.47
C SER A 457 -2.33 29.91 61.81
N GLU A 458 -1.25 30.03 62.57
CA GLU A 458 0.03 29.37 62.30
C GLU A 458 -0.16 27.86 62.49
N THR A 459 0.37 27.05 61.57
CA THR A 459 0.46 25.60 61.74
C THR A 459 1.88 25.15 61.44
N GLU A 460 2.46 24.48 62.43
CA GLU A 460 3.82 23.97 62.50
C GLU A 460 4.13 22.94 61.40
N SER A 461 5.25 23.13 60.70
CA SER A 461 5.77 22.17 59.72
C SER A 461 6.82 21.25 60.36
N SER A 462 6.50 19.97 60.48
CA SER A 462 7.47 18.91 60.81
C SER A 462 8.34 18.57 59.60
N SER A 463 9.64 18.83 59.71
CA SER A 463 10.67 18.51 58.72
C SER A 463 11.03 17.01 58.74
N ILE A 464 10.60 16.27 57.72
CA ILE A 464 11.10 14.90 57.45
C ILE A 464 11.82 14.90 56.11
N SER A 465 13.10 14.55 56.19
CA SER A 465 14.09 14.45 55.12
C SER A 465 13.72 13.41 54.05
N LYS A 466 13.41 13.87 52.83
CA LYS A 466 13.36 13.06 51.60
C LYS A 466 13.99 13.83 50.43
N GLN A 467 15.31 14.04 50.52
CA GLN A 467 16.08 14.93 49.64
C GLN A 467 16.42 14.36 48.25
N SER A 468 15.94 13.17 47.90
CA SER A 468 16.17 12.57 46.56
C SER A 468 14.93 12.52 45.65
N SER A 469 13.78 13.07 46.09
CA SER A 469 12.54 13.10 45.29
C SER A 469 12.06 14.49 44.85
N GLU A 470 12.75 15.58 45.22
CA GLU A 470 12.28 16.94 44.95
C GLU A 470 12.44 17.39 43.49
N ASN A 471 13.50 16.93 42.80
CA ASN A 471 13.75 17.38 41.43
C ASN A 471 12.72 16.84 40.42
N SER A 472 12.24 15.59 40.55
CA SER A 472 11.21 15.05 39.66
C SER A 472 9.85 15.72 39.89
N LYS A 473 9.51 16.04 41.14
CA LYS A 473 8.28 16.77 41.48
C LYS A 473 8.27 18.19 40.87
N LYS A 474 9.42 18.84 40.76
CA LYS A 474 9.54 20.20 40.19
C LYS A 474 9.24 20.28 38.69
N TYR A 475 9.58 19.25 37.91
CA TYR A 475 9.25 19.22 36.49
C TYR A 475 7.78 18.89 36.26
N LEU A 476 7.24 17.91 37.00
CA LEU A 476 5.85 17.50 36.86
C LEU A 476 4.89 18.61 37.29
N SER A 477 5.19 19.32 38.38
CA SER A 477 4.39 20.49 38.80
C SER A 477 4.40 21.59 37.73
N LYS A 478 5.53 21.80 37.05
CA LYS A 478 5.62 22.81 35.97
C LYS A 478 4.80 22.44 34.74
N ILE A 479 4.79 21.16 34.35
CA ILE A 479 3.94 20.66 33.25
C ILE A 479 2.46 20.83 33.61
N LEU A 480 2.07 20.48 34.84
CA LEU A 480 0.70 20.68 35.32
C LEU A 480 0.31 22.17 35.37
N ASN A 481 1.22 23.04 35.79
CA ASN A 481 0.97 24.48 35.78
C ASN A 481 0.71 25.02 34.36
N TYR A 482 1.40 24.47 33.35
CA TYR A 482 1.09 24.82 31.95
C TYR A 482 -0.26 24.26 31.51
N HIS A 483 -0.55 23.00 31.83
CA HIS A 483 -1.85 22.39 31.52
C HIS A 483 -3.02 23.20 32.07
N TYR A 484 -2.91 23.73 33.30
CA TYR A 484 -3.96 24.54 33.94
C TYR A 484 -3.87 26.04 33.65
N ALA A 485 -2.95 26.49 32.79
CA ALA A 485 -2.88 27.90 32.41
C ALA A 485 -4.09 28.27 31.55
N THR A 486 -4.81 29.32 31.94
CA THR A 486 -5.98 29.82 31.21
C THR A 486 -5.61 30.88 30.16
N ASN A 487 -4.52 31.61 30.39
CA ASN A 487 -4.05 32.70 29.54
C ASN A 487 -2.60 32.48 29.08
N GLN A 488 -2.27 32.99 27.90
CA GLN A 488 -0.89 33.06 27.42
C GLN A 488 -0.12 34.15 28.19
N SER A 489 1.12 33.83 28.61
CA SER A 489 1.97 34.73 29.43
C SER A 489 3.04 35.47 28.64
#